data_AF-A0A6A5UP03-F1
#
_entry.id   AF-A0A6A5UP03-F1
#
_cell.length_a   1.000
_cell.length_b   1.000
_cell.length_c   1.000
_cell.angle_alpha   90.00
_cell.angle_beta   90.00
_cell.angle_gamma   90.00
#
_symmetry.space_group_name_H-M   'P 1'
#
loop_
_entity.id
_entity.type
_entity.pdbx_description
1 polymer ?
#
loop_
_entity_poly.entity_id
_entity_poly.type
_entity_poly.pdbx_seq_one_letter_code
_entity_poly.pdbx_strand_id
1 'polypeptide(L)'
;MSIRRKALPQSQKEKEPLELQLLATFPRPPPGPRSPARLSLKSPGLAPRPSNYGFISTNATNKDVDVDADSLYDEPGPSTPPLPQRNVPSFPVPGPPILQPVAELQLVLDHPSKVYSPGETITGYIIGWSTTEEHIHIVLSGCSRSSFKDSKAANNDRAPLLFQVTHLEPGLQTSVPRFGISIPNVCGTAQGDLNNFTPRSETGRSYWTPVWSVQDPFENGSGHPLPPSMHMSPRSVSTLSSIKGEASISYNIIAVRSTLDPSTHGFVPNATFPLPLALTTRRLLSAKTDLLERETFTLTAALSIQTAALTKERKLRFREQLCDAFNTSTPTFYFSVNVTAPKLGTPGADLRVGIRVDVLPPPPGHLYNFPVPDVTIASITFRIRSYTGVRVLVPSPASAQSADISPGLVSKKETFKSTELHQTQTPNNATFRPQNGGFDGQVCVATVPLPRDLTPSFKTFNAWRGYRLQYTVRVQVAGKEEEVKVANDLDIVVGEDTRIERKRTGHTPVKDGMSRRIAEAVLSGDRARRTSAT
;
A
#
# COMPACT_ATOMS: atom_id res chain seq x y z
N MET A 1 71.11 -34.62 78.36
CA MET A 1 70.80 -33.73 77.22
C MET A 1 69.35 -34.00 76.84
N SER A 2 68.41 -33.10 76.61
CA SER A 2 68.29 -31.65 76.72
C SER A 2 66.77 -31.39 76.79
N ILE A 3 66.33 -30.58 77.76
CA ILE A 3 65.20 -29.61 77.76
C ILE A 3 63.83 -30.10 77.17
N ARG A 4 62.81 -30.39 78.00
CA ARG A 4 61.78 -29.50 78.63
C ARG A 4 60.58 -29.07 77.73
N ARG A 5 59.38 -29.36 78.27
CA ARG A 5 58.07 -28.63 78.19
C ARG A 5 57.28 -28.74 76.87
N LYS A 6 55.95 -28.73 76.82
CA LYS A 6 54.80 -28.83 77.76
C LYS A 6 53.52 -28.87 76.87
N ALA A 7 52.42 -29.29 77.49
CA ALA A 7 51.03 -28.86 77.27
C ALA A 7 50.09 -29.65 76.32
N LEU A 8 49.01 -30.09 76.97
CA LEU A 8 47.65 -30.50 76.55
C LEU A 8 46.96 -29.50 75.59
N PRO A 9 45.65 -29.69 75.26
CA PRO A 9 44.93 -30.85 74.74
C PRO A 9 44.09 -30.45 73.50
N GLN A 10 43.54 -31.38 72.71
CA GLN A 10 42.37 -31.01 71.88
C GLN A 10 41.47 -32.19 71.48
N SER A 11 40.27 -32.12 72.06
CA SER A 11 38.95 -32.60 71.60
C SER A 11 38.86 -33.12 70.16
N GLN A 12 38.42 -34.37 70.04
CA GLN A 12 37.82 -34.92 68.83
C GLN A 12 36.39 -34.38 68.68
N LYS A 13 36.17 -33.68 67.57
CA LYS A 13 34.87 -33.21 67.09
C LYS A 13 34.04 -34.38 66.53
N GLU A 14 32.77 -34.39 66.95
CA GLU A 14 31.62 -34.96 66.26
C GLU A 14 31.58 -34.58 64.77
N LYS A 15 31.15 -35.54 63.96
CA LYS A 15 30.84 -35.40 62.53
C LYS A 15 29.44 -34.81 62.38
N GLU A 16 29.34 -33.63 61.76
CA GLU A 16 28.15 -33.21 61.02
C GLU A 16 28.30 -33.56 59.53
N PRO A 17 27.20 -33.84 58.81
CA PRO A 17 27.23 -34.28 57.42
C PRO A 17 27.45 -33.14 56.43
N LEU A 18 28.21 -33.46 55.37
CA LEU A 18 28.51 -32.67 54.19
C LEU A 18 27.23 -32.32 53.41
N GLU A 19 26.70 -31.11 53.55
CA GLU A 19 25.70 -30.58 52.60
C GLU A 19 25.84 -29.10 52.23
N LEU A 20 26.94 -28.44 52.61
CA LEU A 20 27.16 -27.01 52.30
C LEU A 20 28.54 -26.69 51.67
N GLN A 21 29.11 -27.60 50.87
CA GLN A 21 30.43 -27.34 50.27
C GLN A 21 30.63 -27.86 48.84
N LEU A 22 29.69 -27.58 47.94
CA LEU A 22 29.93 -27.61 46.48
C LEU A 22 29.29 -26.41 45.74
N LEU A 23 29.30 -25.24 46.39
CA LEU A 23 29.06 -23.93 45.75
C LEU A 23 30.34 -23.08 45.81
N ALA A 24 31.39 -23.49 45.09
CA ALA A 24 32.59 -22.65 44.92
C ALA A 24 33.49 -23.13 43.76
N THR A 25 33.04 -23.05 42.51
CA THR A 25 33.94 -22.98 41.33
C THR A 25 33.20 -22.47 40.09
N PHE A 26 32.90 -21.18 40.07
CA PHE A 26 32.79 -20.42 38.81
C PHE A 26 33.43 -19.04 39.01
N PRO A 27 34.35 -18.60 38.13
CA PRO A 27 35.02 -17.32 38.28
C PRO A 27 34.05 -16.16 38.00
N ARG A 28 34.07 -15.14 38.87
CA ARG A 28 33.30 -13.90 38.71
C ARG A 28 33.80 -13.11 37.47
N PRO A 29 32.91 -12.52 36.66
CA PRO A 29 33.31 -11.55 35.66
C PRO A 29 33.80 -10.24 36.33
N PRO A 30 34.70 -9.47 35.67
CA PRO A 30 35.28 -8.26 36.25
C PRO A 30 34.24 -7.14 36.43
N PRO A 31 34.45 -6.22 37.39
CA PRO A 31 33.52 -5.15 37.68
C PRO A 31 33.52 -4.09 36.56
N GLY A 32 32.37 -3.90 35.92
CA GLY A 32 32.13 -2.81 34.97
C GLY A 32 31.99 -1.44 35.65
N PRO A 33 32.18 -0.33 34.91
CA PRO A 33 32.21 1.01 35.47
C PRO A 33 30.83 1.49 35.96
N ARG A 34 30.89 2.36 36.98
CA ARG A 34 29.76 2.92 37.73
C ARG A 34 28.78 3.68 36.84
N SER A 35 27.48 3.39 37.04
CA SER A 35 26.34 4.07 36.43
C SER A 35 26.27 5.56 36.78
N PRO A 36 25.75 6.40 35.87
CA PRO A 36 24.94 7.54 36.26
C PRO A 36 23.47 7.35 35.83
N ALA A 37 22.59 7.68 36.78
CA ALA A 37 21.25 8.25 36.62
C ALA A 37 20.18 7.52 35.77
N ARG A 38 19.17 7.01 36.49
CA ARG A 38 17.74 6.88 36.11
C ARG A 38 17.43 6.91 34.61
N LEU A 39 17.45 5.73 33.98
CA LEU A 39 16.80 5.49 32.70
C LEU A 39 15.49 4.75 32.95
N SER A 40 14.39 5.38 32.55
CA SER A 40 13.07 4.76 32.44
C SER A 40 13.14 3.47 31.63
N LEU A 41 12.40 2.43 32.04
CA LEU A 41 12.13 1.23 31.25
C LEU A 41 11.76 1.62 29.81
N LYS A 42 12.72 1.45 28.90
CA LYS A 42 12.51 1.44 27.45
C LYS A 42 12.68 -0.01 27.01
N SER A 43 11.59 -0.64 26.64
CA SER A 43 11.58 -1.92 25.92
C SER A 43 12.34 -1.72 24.59
N PRO A 44 13.35 -2.55 24.26
CA PRO A 44 14.01 -2.49 22.96
C PRO A 44 13.16 -3.31 21.98
N GLY A 45 12.39 -2.65 21.11
CA GLY A 45 11.57 -3.38 20.12
C GLY A 45 10.69 -2.56 19.19
N LEU A 46 10.62 -1.23 19.32
CA LEU A 46 9.77 -0.39 18.47
C LEU A 46 10.55 0.82 17.97
N ALA A 47 11.51 0.57 17.08
CA ALA A 47 11.91 1.57 16.10
C ALA A 47 11.33 1.10 14.76
N PRO A 48 10.30 1.78 14.20
CA PRO A 48 9.85 1.48 12.85
C PRO A 48 11.00 1.80 11.90
N ARG A 49 11.70 0.76 11.44
CA ARG A 49 12.54 0.89 10.24
C ARG A 49 11.57 1.15 9.08
N PRO A 50 11.86 2.12 8.21
CA PRO A 50 10.98 2.45 7.11
C PRO A 50 10.76 1.20 6.26
N SER A 51 9.50 0.93 5.92
CA SER A 51 9.18 0.06 4.79
C SER A 51 10.02 0.48 3.59
N ASN A 52 10.24 -0.46 2.66
CA ASN A 52 10.90 -0.15 1.38
C ASN A 52 10.21 1.00 0.61
N TYR A 53 9.00 1.36 1.04
CA TYR A 53 8.18 2.42 0.52
C TYR A 53 7.95 3.57 1.50
N GLY A 54 8.87 3.81 2.43
CA GLY A 54 8.91 5.02 3.27
C GLY A 54 7.61 5.23 4.03
N PHE A 55 7.47 4.56 5.16
CA PHE A 55 6.43 4.95 6.11
C PHE A 55 6.95 6.16 6.89
N ILE A 56 6.32 7.33 6.71
CA ILE A 56 6.50 8.42 7.68
C ILE A 56 5.74 8.02 8.93
N SER A 57 6.42 7.95 10.08
CA SER A 57 5.74 8.09 11.36
C SER A 57 5.03 9.44 11.31
N THR A 58 3.70 9.44 11.21
CA THR A 58 2.93 10.69 11.27
C THR A 58 3.40 11.41 12.53
N ASN A 59 3.83 12.66 12.39
CA ASN A 59 4.24 13.52 13.50
C ASN A 59 3.01 13.83 14.37
N ALA A 60 2.46 12.81 15.03
CA ALA A 60 1.75 12.96 16.27
C ALA A 60 2.84 12.92 17.34
N THR A 61 3.26 14.10 17.75
CA THR A 61 4.04 14.32 18.97
C THR A 61 3.51 13.46 20.11
N ASN A 62 4.43 12.74 20.77
CA ASN A 62 4.28 11.98 22.01
C ASN A 62 3.58 10.61 21.90
N LYS A 63 4.40 9.56 22.06
CA LYS A 63 4.34 8.54 23.12
C LYS A 63 3.03 7.81 23.43
N ASP A 64 2.00 7.94 22.61
CA ASP A 64 0.88 7.05 22.66
C ASP A 64 1.01 6.09 21.48
N VAL A 65 0.91 4.81 21.82
CA VAL A 65 0.47 3.74 20.93
C VAL A 65 -0.53 4.34 19.93
N ASP A 66 -0.45 3.97 18.65
CA ASP A 66 -1.51 4.19 17.64
C ASP A 66 -2.83 3.46 18.04
N VAL A 67 -3.27 3.62 19.30
CA VAL A 67 -4.66 3.82 19.72
C VAL A 67 -5.04 5.25 19.31
N ASP A 68 -4.81 5.61 18.03
CA ASP A 68 -5.81 6.41 17.35
C ASP A 68 -7.08 5.59 17.58
N ALA A 69 -7.91 6.08 18.51
CA ALA A 69 -9.18 5.48 18.87
C ALA A 69 -9.77 4.91 17.59
N ASP A 70 -10.15 3.62 17.61
CA ASP A 70 -11.20 3.17 16.70
C ASP A 70 -12.28 4.21 16.85
N SER A 71 -12.31 5.16 15.91
CA SER A 71 -13.26 6.26 15.94
C SER A 71 -14.57 5.54 16.08
N LEU A 72 -15.33 5.85 17.13
CA LEU A 72 -16.67 5.31 17.35
C LEU A 72 -17.58 5.53 16.12
N TYR A 73 -17.08 6.30 15.15
CA TYR A 73 -17.60 6.64 13.84
C TYR A 73 -16.61 6.19 12.73
N ASP A 74 -16.14 4.94 12.73
CA ASP A 74 -15.73 4.31 11.47
C ASP A 74 -16.90 4.54 10.49
N GLU A 75 -16.62 5.21 9.38
CA GLU A 75 -17.65 5.59 8.41
C GLU A 75 -18.52 4.37 8.06
N PRO A 76 -19.84 4.56 7.86
CA PRO A 76 -20.68 3.49 7.36
C PRO A 76 -20.02 2.91 6.11
N GLY A 77 -19.94 1.57 6.05
CA GLY A 77 -19.31 0.81 4.96
C GLY A 77 -19.70 1.33 3.59
N PRO A 78 -18.90 1.04 2.54
CA PRO A 78 -18.88 1.77 1.28
C PRO A 78 -20.30 2.12 0.85
N SER A 79 -20.67 3.38 1.06
CA SER A 79 -21.82 3.94 0.35
C SER A 79 -21.50 3.69 -1.10
N THR A 80 -22.35 2.91 -1.77
CA THR A 80 -22.32 2.68 -3.21
C THR A 80 -21.87 3.99 -3.83
N PRO A 81 -20.72 4.03 -4.53
CA PRO A 81 -20.18 5.28 -5.02
C PRO A 81 -21.35 5.98 -5.72
N PRO A 82 -21.70 7.24 -5.38
CA PRO A 82 -22.57 7.98 -6.26
C PRO A 82 -21.90 7.85 -7.62
N LEU A 83 -22.62 7.25 -8.57
CA LEU A 83 -22.23 7.20 -9.98
C LEU A 83 -21.52 8.51 -10.26
N PRO A 84 -20.26 8.50 -10.74
CA PRO A 84 -19.50 9.73 -10.90
C PRO A 84 -20.43 10.70 -11.60
N GLN A 85 -20.84 11.75 -10.89
CA GLN A 85 -21.60 12.82 -11.50
C GLN A 85 -20.63 13.40 -12.50
N ARG A 86 -20.91 12.97 -13.72
CA ARG A 86 -20.13 13.17 -14.91
C ARG A 86 -20.25 14.67 -15.15
N ASN A 87 -19.28 15.44 -14.65
CA ASN A 87 -18.93 16.69 -15.32
C ASN A 87 -18.28 16.28 -16.64
N VAL A 88 -19.12 15.80 -17.55
CA VAL A 88 -18.85 15.82 -18.98
C VAL A 88 -18.67 17.30 -19.29
N PRO A 89 -17.55 17.75 -19.87
CA PRO A 89 -17.60 18.99 -20.63
C PRO A 89 -18.73 18.81 -21.65
N SER A 90 -19.79 19.60 -21.55
CA SER A 90 -20.94 19.55 -22.44
C SER A 90 -20.46 19.42 -23.89
N PHE A 91 -20.65 18.24 -24.49
CA PHE A 91 -20.47 18.08 -25.93
C PHE A 91 -21.50 18.98 -26.61
N PRO A 92 -21.13 19.76 -27.64
CA PRO A 92 -22.11 20.48 -28.42
C PRO A 92 -23.09 19.49 -29.05
N VAL A 93 -24.38 19.77 -28.86
CA VAL A 93 -25.51 19.06 -29.48
C VAL A 93 -25.30 19.03 -31.01
N PRO A 94 -25.49 17.89 -31.69
CA PRO A 94 -25.35 17.85 -33.15
C PRO A 94 -26.45 18.72 -33.78
N GLY A 95 -26.02 19.77 -34.47
CA GLY A 95 -26.87 20.47 -35.45
C GLY A 95 -27.26 19.53 -36.60
N PRO A 96 -28.27 19.90 -37.40
CA PRO A 96 -28.81 19.06 -38.47
C PRO A 96 -27.74 18.75 -39.53
N PRO A 97 -27.88 17.63 -40.27
CA PRO A 97 -26.81 17.03 -41.05
C PRO A 97 -26.50 17.87 -42.28
N ILE A 98 -25.30 18.44 -42.32
CA ILE A 98 -24.75 19.06 -43.52
C ILE A 98 -23.64 18.14 -44.04
N LEU A 99 -23.96 17.46 -45.14
CA LEU A 99 -23.11 17.03 -46.26
C LEU A 99 -21.71 16.45 -45.93
N GLN A 100 -21.58 15.14 -46.20
CA GLN A 100 -20.38 14.29 -46.32
C GLN A 100 -19.52 14.10 -45.05
N PRO A 101 -19.45 12.89 -44.46
CA PRO A 101 -18.61 12.65 -43.31
C PRO A 101 -17.15 12.54 -43.77
N VAL A 102 -16.37 13.58 -43.52
CA VAL A 102 -14.92 13.43 -43.35
C VAL A 102 -14.75 12.38 -42.25
N ALA A 103 -14.10 11.26 -42.55
CA ALA A 103 -13.93 10.17 -41.58
C ALA A 103 -13.31 10.71 -40.29
N GLU A 104 -14.08 10.64 -39.20
CA GLU A 104 -13.64 11.04 -37.86
C GLU A 104 -12.42 10.19 -37.47
N LEU A 105 -11.35 10.83 -37.00
CA LEU A 105 -10.15 10.14 -36.56
C LEU A 105 -10.49 9.24 -35.37
N GLN A 106 -10.23 7.95 -35.48
CA GLN A 106 -10.46 7.00 -34.38
C GLN A 106 -9.22 6.14 -34.14
N LEU A 107 -8.93 5.90 -32.87
CA LEU A 107 -7.85 5.05 -32.41
C LEU A 107 -8.43 3.79 -31.76
N VAL A 108 -8.08 2.61 -32.29
CA VAL A 108 -8.55 1.32 -31.77
C VAL A 108 -7.36 0.50 -31.29
N LEU A 109 -7.39 0.09 -30.02
CA LEU A 109 -6.38 -0.80 -29.45
C LEU A 109 -6.70 -2.26 -29.78
N ASP A 110 -5.67 -3.08 -30.01
CA ASP A 110 -5.85 -4.52 -30.15
C ASP A 110 -6.42 -5.15 -28.86
N HIS A 111 -6.07 -4.57 -27.70
CA HIS A 111 -6.52 -4.99 -26.38
C HIS A 111 -7.08 -3.81 -25.55
N PRO A 112 -8.33 -3.37 -25.79
CA PRO A 112 -8.88 -2.15 -25.19
C PRO A 112 -9.20 -2.26 -23.70
N SER A 113 -9.32 -3.48 -23.15
CA SER A 113 -9.61 -3.73 -21.73
C SER A 113 -8.41 -4.21 -20.92
N LYS A 114 -7.24 -4.31 -21.56
CA LYS A 114 -6.00 -4.74 -20.93
C LYS A 114 -5.48 -3.64 -20.00
N VAL A 115 -5.04 -4.05 -18.81
CA VAL A 115 -4.20 -3.22 -17.95
C VAL A 115 -2.75 -3.45 -18.39
N TYR A 116 -2.08 -2.40 -18.82
CA TYR A 116 -0.73 -2.47 -19.33
C TYR A 116 0.31 -2.37 -18.22
N SER A 117 1.49 -2.93 -18.45
CA SER A 117 2.64 -2.80 -17.55
C SER A 117 3.79 -2.04 -18.23
N PRO A 118 4.67 -1.37 -17.46
CA PRO A 118 5.91 -0.82 -18.00
C PRO A 118 6.72 -1.89 -18.75
N GLY A 119 7.29 -1.51 -19.89
CA GLY A 119 7.99 -2.41 -20.82
C GLY A 119 7.10 -3.05 -21.88
N GLU A 120 5.78 -3.04 -21.73
CA GLU A 120 4.87 -3.57 -22.75
C GLU A 120 4.69 -2.58 -23.92
N THR A 121 4.44 -3.13 -25.11
CA THR A 121 4.06 -2.35 -26.30
C THR A 121 2.55 -2.31 -26.46
N ILE A 122 2.01 -1.10 -26.57
CA ILE A 122 0.62 -0.84 -26.92
C ILE A 122 0.51 -0.88 -28.44
N THR A 123 -0.33 -1.76 -28.95
CA THR A 123 -0.58 -1.91 -30.39
C THR A 123 -2.04 -1.64 -30.73
N GLY A 124 -2.25 -1.19 -31.96
CA GLY A 124 -3.59 -0.92 -32.47
C GLY A 124 -3.54 -0.42 -33.90
N TYR A 125 -4.67 0.13 -34.34
CA TYR A 125 -4.83 0.70 -35.66
C TYR A 125 -5.65 1.99 -35.64
N ILE A 126 -5.57 2.73 -36.73
CA ILE A 126 -6.14 4.06 -36.87
C ILE A 126 -7.16 4.06 -38.01
N ILE A 127 -8.30 4.71 -37.78
CA ILE A 127 -9.35 4.92 -38.79
C ILE A 127 -9.44 6.43 -39.06
N GLY A 128 -9.70 6.81 -40.30
CA GLY A 128 -9.83 8.22 -40.68
C GLY A 128 -8.50 8.89 -41.02
N TRP A 129 -7.52 8.15 -41.51
CA TRP A 129 -6.29 8.69 -42.09
C TRP A 129 -6.38 8.68 -43.63
N SER A 130 -6.32 9.86 -44.26
CA SER A 130 -6.26 10.00 -45.72
C SER A 130 -4.81 10.16 -46.19
N THR A 131 -4.39 9.38 -47.17
CA THR A 131 -2.98 8.95 -47.35
C THR A 131 -2.07 9.83 -48.20
N THR A 132 -2.34 11.12 -48.42
CA THR A 132 -1.48 11.93 -49.32
C THR A 132 -0.80 13.14 -48.69
N GLU A 133 -1.42 13.82 -47.73
CA GLU A 133 -0.86 15.08 -47.15
C GLU A 133 -1.00 15.17 -45.62
N GLU A 134 -1.54 14.13 -44.99
CA GLU A 134 -1.81 14.11 -43.56
C GLU A 134 -0.74 13.30 -42.82
N HIS A 135 -0.23 13.87 -41.74
CA HIS A 135 0.65 13.20 -40.79
C HIS A 135 -0.15 12.73 -39.59
N ILE A 136 0.24 11.58 -39.05
CA ILE A 136 -0.31 11.10 -37.78
C ILE A 136 0.78 10.97 -36.73
N HIS A 137 0.50 11.56 -35.57
CA HIS A 137 1.29 11.42 -34.38
C HIS A 137 0.49 10.61 -33.35
N ILE A 138 1.13 9.58 -32.79
CA ILE A 138 0.63 8.86 -31.62
C ILE A 138 1.39 9.37 -30.41
N VAL A 139 0.66 9.91 -29.43
CA VAL A 139 1.22 10.49 -28.22
C VAL A 139 0.83 9.64 -27.01
N LEU A 140 1.81 9.06 -26.32
CA LEU A 140 1.60 8.44 -25.01
C LEU A 140 1.91 9.48 -23.92
N SER A 141 0.90 9.83 -23.14
CA SER A 141 0.98 10.83 -22.08
C SER A 141 0.61 10.24 -20.73
N GLY A 142 1.33 10.64 -19.68
CA GLY A 142 1.07 10.25 -18.29
C GLY A 142 1.19 11.46 -17.37
N CYS A 143 0.24 11.61 -16.43
CA CYS A 143 0.22 12.74 -15.51
C CYS A 143 -0.30 12.32 -14.13
N SER A 144 0.33 12.85 -13.09
CA SER A 144 -0.11 12.80 -11.71
C SER A 144 -0.68 14.15 -11.30
N ARG A 145 -1.92 14.18 -10.83
CA ARG A 145 -2.62 15.37 -10.35
C ARG A 145 -2.87 15.24 -8.86
N SER A 146 -2.56 16.28 -8.10
CA SER A 146 -2.88 16.36 -6.69
C SER A 146 -3.63 17.66 -6.40
N SER A 147 -4.55 17.61 -5.45
CA SER A 147 -5.24 18.81 -4.99
C SER A 147 -5.42 18.82 -3.48
N PHE A 148 -5.38 20.02 -2.90
CA PHE A 148 -5.89 20.31 -1.57
C PHE A 148 -6.95 21.39 -1.66
N LYS A 149 -8.13 21.07 -1.14
CA LYS A 149 -9.19 22.03 -0.90
C LYS A 149 -9.23 22.32 0.58
N ASP A 150 -8.87 23.54 0.93
CA ASP A 150 -9.15 24.13 2.24
C ASP A 150 -10.37 25.06 2.12
N SER A 151 -10.96 25.43 3.25
CA SER A 151 -12.10 26.34 3.41
C SER A 151 -12.00 27.64 2.60
N LYS A 152 -10.78 28.11 2.30
CA LYS A 152 -10.54 29.40 1.61
C LYS A 152 -9.78 29.28 0.27
N ALA A 153 -9.16 28.15 -0.04
CA ALA A 153 -8.32 28.01 -1.23
C ALA A 153 -8.25 26.57 -1.74
N ALA A 154 -8.21 26.42 -3.06
CA ALA A 154 -7.94 25.15 -3.73
C ALA A 154 -6.56 25.20 -4.39
N ASN A 155 -5.61 24.46 -3.83
CA ASN A 155 -4.28 24.29 -4.41
C ASN A 155 -4.31 23.04 -5.29
N ASN A 156 -3.93 23.19 -6.57
CA ASN A 156 -3.90 22.09 -7.52
C ASN A 156 -2.51 22.02 -8.12
N ASP A 157 -1.97 20.82 -8.20
CA ASP A 157 -0.67 20.54 -8.79
C ASP A 157 -0.78 19.44 -9.84
N ARG A 158 0.09 19.51 -10.86
CA ARG A 158 0.16 18.55 -11.96
C ARG A 158 1.61 18.24 -12.26
N ALA A 159 2.01 16.98 -12.10
CA ALA A 159 3.33 16.48 -12.43
C ALA A 159 3.25 15.56 -13.67
N PRO A 160 3.97 15.85 -14.76
CA PRO A 160 4.08 14.93 -15.89
C PRO A 160 4.91 13.71 -15.46
N LEU A 161 4.46 12.53 -15.88
CA LEU A 161 5.16 11.25 -15.65
C LEU A 161 5.80 10.71 -16.92
N LEU A 162 5.12 10.93 -18.05
CA LEU A 162 5.51 10.40 -19.35
C LEU A 162 4.97 11.31 -20.45
N PHE A 163 5.79 11.53 -21.48
CA PHE A 163 5.35 12.12 -22.74
C PHE A 163 6.24 11.56 -23.85
N GLN A 164 5.64 10.80 -24.77
CA GLN A 164 6.34 10.19 -25.90
C GLN A 164 5.50 10.41 -27.16
N VAL A 165 6.15 10.81 -28.24
CA VAL A 165 5.52 11.02 -29.54
C VAL A 165 6.13 10.05 -30.54
N THR A 166 5.28 9.32 -31.25
CA THR A 166 5.66 8.47 -32.38
C THR A 166 4.99 9.00 -33.63
N HIS A 167 5.81 9.36 -34.62
CA HIS A 167 5.32 9.81 -35.93
C HIS A 167 5.12 8.60 -36.83
N LEU A 168 3.98 8.57 -37.53
CA LEU A 168 3.68 7.56 -38.54
C LEU A 168 3.79 8.20 -39.91
N GLU A 169 4.70 7.69 -40.74
CA GLU A 169 4.92 8.21 -42.09
C GLU A 169 3.82 7.73 -43.06
N PRO A 170 3.38 8.59 -43.99
CA PRO A 170 2.36 8.24 -45.01
C PRO A 170 2.77 7.11 -45.97
N GLY A 171 4.07 6.86 -46.16
CA GLY A 171 4.60 6.01 -47.23
C GLY A 171 4.68 4.50 -46.93
N LEU A 172 4.28 4.04 -45.73
CA LEU A 172 4.57 2.68 -45.26
C LEU A 172 3.40 1.67 -45.35
N GLN A 173 2.27 1.96 -46.01
CA GLN A 173 1.00 1.37 -45.53
C GLN A 173 0.18 0.45 -46.46
N THR A 174 -0.19 -0.67 -45.83
CA THR A 174 -1.31 -1.60 -46.11
C THR A 174 -2.68 -0.92 -45.94
N SER A 175 -3.78 -1.60 -46.31
CA SER A 175 -5.16 -1.06 -46.27
C SER A 175 -5.67 -0.55 -44.90
N VAL A 176 -4.97 -0.84 -43.78
CA VAL A 176 -5.28 -0.30 -42.44
C VAL A 176 -3.96 0.09 -41.72
N PRO A 177 -3.76 1.36 -41.33
CA PRO A 177 -2.55 1.82 -40.63
C PRO A 177 -2.48 1.29 -39.21
N ARG A 178 -1.35 0.65 -38.85
CA ARG A 178 -1.09 0.12 -37.50
C ARG A 178 0.00 0.90 -36.79
N PHE A 179 -0.05 0.92 -35.47
CA PHE A 179 0.97 1.55 -34.64
C PHE A 179 1.42 0.61 -33.50
N GLY A 180 2.62 0.88 -33.00
CA GLY A 180 3.16 0.27 -31.78
C GLY A 180 3.90 1.33 -30.98
N ILE A 181 3.55 1.51 -29.71
CA ILE A 181 4.24 2.42 -28.79
C ILE A 181 4.58 1.71 -27.48
N SER A 182 5.85 1.69 -27.12
CA SER A 182 6.34 0.99 -25.93
C SER A 182 6.25 1.86 -24.69
N ILE A 183 5.72 1.30 -23.60
CA ILE A 183 5.65 1.98 -22.30
C ILE A 183 7.04 1.90 -21.66
N PRO A 184 7.67 3.02 -21.28
CA PRO A 184 8.97 2.98 -20.63
C PRO A 184 8.88 2.43 -19.20
N ASN A 185 9.98 1.88 -18.69
CA ASN A 185 10.04 1.35 -17.32
C ASN A 185 10.01 2.43 -16.24
N VAL A 186 10.48 3.63 -16.59
CA VAL A 186 10.69 4.75 -15.66
C VAL A 186 10.05 6.02 -16.20
N CYS A 187 9.75 6.95 -15.30
CA CYS A 187 9.32 8.30 -15.65
C CYS A 187 10.41 8.99 -16.49
N GLY A 188 10.00 9.57 -17.62
CA GLY A 188 10.92 10.25 -18.53
C GLY A 188 11.49 11.55 -17.95
N THR A 189 12.72 11.87 -18.33
CA THR A 189 13.30 13.22 -18.21
C THR A 189 12.71 14.11 -19.31
N ALA A 190 11.51 14.66 -19.12
CA ALA A 190 11.01 15.69 -20.02
C ALA A 190 11.69 17.04 -19.69
N GLN A 191 13.00 17.10 -19.93
CA GLN A 191 13.88 18.20 -19.55
C GLN A 191 13.95 19.22 -20.70
N GLY A 192 12.81 19.82 -21.01
CA GLY A 192 12.68 20.88 -22.01
C GLY A 192 11.27 20.94 -22.61
N ASP A 193 10.59 22.05 -22.40
CA ASP A 193 9.57 22.59 -23.32
C ASP A 193 8.11 22.07 -23.33
N LEU A 194 7.65 21.17 -22.46
CA LEU A 194 6.19 20.92 -22.36
C LEU A 194 5.37 22.18 -22.00
N ASN A 195 5.95 23.08 -21.20
CA ASN A 195 5.37 24.39 -20.91
C ASN A 195 5.28 25.32 -22.15
N ASN A 196 6.16 25.12 -23.14
CA ASN A 196 6.17 25.93 -24.38
C ASN A 196 5.08 25.47 -25.35
N PHE A 197 4.65 24.21 -25.27
CA PHE A 197 3.56 23.65 -26.08
C PHE A 197 2.17 23.85 -25.46
N THR A 198 2.10 24.35 -24.22
CA THR A 198 0.83 24.63 -23.56
C THR A 198 0.53 26.13 -23.64
N PRO A 199 -0.61 26.56 -24.22
CA PRO A 199 -0.95 27.97 -24.24
C PRO A 199 -0.95 28.48 -22.79
N ARG A 200 -0.22 29.57 -22.55
CA ARG A 200 -0.24 30.34 -21.30
C ARG A 200 -1.64 30.89 -21.09
N SER A 201 -2.59 30.03 -20.73
CA SER A 201 -3.95 30.44 -20.39
C SER A 201 -3.93 31.15 -19.04
N GLU A 202 -4.89 32.05 -18.84
CA GLU A 202 -5.13 32.96 -17.72
C GLU A 202 -5.15 32.31 -16.31
N THR A 203 -4.95 31.00 -16.18
CA THR A 203 -4.97 30.28 -14.90
C THR A 203 -3.60 30.15 -14.22
N GLY A 204 -2.50 30.61 -14.82
CA GLY A 204 -1.17 30.61 -14.19
C GLY A 204 -0.61 29.21 -13.85
N ARG A 205 -1.17 28.15 -14.44
CA ARG A 205 -0.83 26.75 -14.12
C ARG A 205 0.36 26.31 -14.97
N SER A 206 1.58 26.46 -14.45
CA SER A 206 2.77 25.83 -15.01
C SER A 206 2.61 24.30 -14.97
N TYR A 207 2.84 23.62 -16.10
CA TYR A 207 2.88 22.15 -16.17
C TYR A 207 4.14 21.56 -15.51
N TRP A 208 5.05 22.43 -15.05
CA TRP A 208 6.33 22.06 -14.48
C TRP A 208 6.59 22.84 -13.19
N THR A 209 6.93 22.13 -12.13
CA THR A 209 7.59 22.70 -10.94
C THR A 209 8.97 22.06 -10.85
N PRO A 210 10.06 22.82 -11.11
CA PRO A 210 11.34 22.25 -11.51
C PRO A 210 12.12 21.52 -10.43
N VAL A 211 11.75 21.67 -9.15
CA VAL A 211 12.45 21.01 -8.06
C VAL A 211 11.43 20.72 -6.96
N TRP A 212 11.08 19.45 -6.79
CA TRP A 212 10.46 19.02 -5.54
C TRP A 212 11.56 19.02 -4.48
N SER A 213 11.28 19.51 -3.26
CA SER A 213 12.27 19.35 -2.19
C SER A 213 12.33 17.87 -1.78
N VAL A 214 13.54 17.36 -1.53
CA VAL A 214 13.76 15.99 -1.05
C VAL A 214 12.93 15.80 0.22
N GLN A 215 11.95 14.90 0.15
CA GLN A 215 11.06 14.66 1.26
C GLN A 215 10.54 13.23 1.21
N ASP A 216 10.94 12.41 2.18
CA ASP A 216 10.39 11.06 2.30
C ASP A 216 8.85 11.16 2.55
N PRO A 217 8.04 10.34 1.85
CA PRO A 217 8.41 9.24 0.98
C PRO A 217 8.16 9.52 -0.50
N PHE A 218 8.22 10.79 -0.90
CA PHE A 218 8.06 11.22 -2.28
C PHE A 218 9.37 11.06 -3.05
N GLU A 219 9.23 10.89 -4.36
CA GLU A 219 10.36 10.90 -5.28
C GLU A 219 10.81 12.35 -5.54
N ASN A 220 12.12 12.54 -5.71
CA ASN A 220 12.71 13.87 -5.86
C ASN A 220 12.94 14.29 -7.32
N GLY A 221 13.19 13.33 -8.21
CA GLY A 221 13.59 13.56 -9.59
C GLY A 221 13.08 12.48 -10.54
N SER A 222 13.17 12.75 -11.84
CA SER A 222 12.79 11.79 -12.89
C SER A 222 13.63 10.50 -12.83
N GLY A 223 13.22 9.48 -13.58
CA GLY A 223 13.88 8.17 -13.57
C GLY A 223 13.37 7.21 -12.49
N HIS A 224 12.42 7.63 -11.64
CA HIS A 224 11.70 6.70 -10.77
C HIS A 224 10.73 5.82 -11.57
N PRO A 225 10.34 4.63 -11.09
CA PRO A 225 9.39 3.74 -11.78
C PRO A 225 8.04 4.41 -12.05
N LEU A 226 7.39 4.07 -13.18
CA LEU A 226 6.05 4.56 -13.48
C LEU A 226 5.03 4.07 -12.42
N PRO A 227 4.23 4.96 -11.81
CA PRO A 227 3.19 4.58 -10.86
C PRO A 227 1.99 3.91 -11.57
N PRO A 228 1.20 3.08 -10.86
CA PRO A 228 -0.03 2.54 -11.41
C PRO A 228 -1.06 3.65 -11.60
N SER A 229 -2.03 3.40 -12.48
CA SER A 229 -3.22 4.25 -12.59
C SER A 229 -4.00 4.21 -11.29
N MET A 230 -4.39 5.38 -10.80
CA MET A 230 -5.05 5.53 -9.51
C MET A 230 -6.02 6.70 -9.56
N HIS A 231 -7.11 6.58 -8.81
CA HIS A 231 -7.89 7.72 -8.36
C HIS A 231 -8.18 7.61 -6.86
N MET A 232 -7.88 8.66 -6.12
CA MET A 232 -8.32 8.87 -4.74
C MET A 232 -9.29 10.05 -4.74
N SER A 233 -10.56 9.75 -4.50
CA SER A 233 -11.61 10.77 -4.37
C SER A 233 -11.30 11.76 -3.23
N PRO A 234 -11.87 12.97 -3.26
CA PRO A 234 -11.66 13.97 -2.20
C PRO A 234 -11.97 13.41 -0.81
N ARG A 235 -10.97 13.36 0.07
CA ARG A 235 -11.08 12.81 1.44
C ARG A 235 -10.39 13.72 2.44
N SER A 236 -10.88 13.72 3.68
CA SER A 236 -10.26 14.48 4.78
C SER A 236 -9.21 13.64 5.51
N VAL A 237 -8.18 14.30 6.05
CA VAL A 237 -7.13 13.63 6.86
C VAL A 237 -7.71 13.09 8.16
N SER A 238 -8.66 13.82 8.74
CA SER A 238 -9.41 13.46 9.93
C SER A 238 -10.82 14.04 9.85
N THR A 239 -11.73 13.56 10.70
CA THR A 239 -13.10 14.09 10.82
C THR A 239 -13.12 15.57 11.24
N LEU A 240 -12.09 16.03 11.93
CA LEU A 240 -11.94 17.41 12.41
C LEU A 240 -11.20 18.32 11.43
N SER A 241 -10.56 17.76 10.38
CA SER A 241 -9.79 18.53 9.41
C SER A 241 -10.68 19.08 8.30
N SER A 242 -10.59 20.39 8.06
CA SER A 242 -11.20 21.06 6.91
C SER A 242 -10.49 20.75 5.59
N ILE A 243 -9.29 20.17 5.65
CA ILE A 243 -8.45 19.91 4.49
C ILE A 243 -8.93 18.63 3.81
N LYS A 244 -9.41 18.78 2.57
CA LYS A 244 -9.73 17.67 1.68
C LYS A 244 -8.65 17.51 0.63
N GLY A 245 -8.11 16.31 0.48
CA GLY A 245 -7.13 15.98 -0.55
C GLY A 245 -7.71 15.06 -1.62
N GLU A 246 -7.25 15.24 -2.84
CA GLU A 246 -7.53 14.38 -4.00
C GLU A 246 -6.21 14.06 -4.70
N ALA A 247 -6.10 12.85 -5.26
CA ALA A 247 -4.98 12.48 -6.10
C ALA A 247 -5.46 11.60 -7.26
N SER A 248 -4.90 11.81 -8.45
CA SER A 248 -5.17 10.95 -9.60
C SER A 248 -3.93 10.79 -10.47
N ILE A 249 -3.72 9.56 -10.94
CA ILE A 249 -2.66 9.20 -11.87
C ILE A 249 -3.33 8.59 -13.08
N SER A 250 -3.15 9.23 -14.23
CA SER A 250 -3.82 8.87 -15.47
C SER A 250 -2.84 8.83 -16.63
N TYR A 251 -3.08 7.90 -17.55
CA TYR A 251 -2.33 7.74 -18.79
C TYR A 251 -3.30 7.76 -19.95
N ASN A 252 -2.90 8.38 -21.06
CA ASN A 252 -3.71 8.43 -22.28
C ASN A 252 -2.81 8.21 -23.49
N ILE A 253 -3.33 7.50 -24.47
CA ILE A 253 -2.81 7.49 -25.83
C ILE A 253 -3.66 8.40 -26.69
N ILE A 254 -3.03 9.31 -27.41
CA ILE A 254 -3.70 10.36 -28.18
C ILE A 254 -3.26 10.23 -29.62
N ALA A 255 -4.20 10.02 -30.54
CA ALA A 255 -3.93 10.17 -31.96
C ALA A 255 -4.13 11.63 -32.35
N VAL A 256 -3.16 12.20 -33.06
CA VAL A 256 -3.20 13.57 -33.59
C VAL A 256 -2.98 13.49 -35.09
N ARG A 257 -4.00 13.88 -35.86
CA ARG A 257 -3.88 14.06 -37.31
C ARG A 257 -3.52 15.52 -37.56
N SER A 258 -2.43 15.75 -38.28
CA SER A 258 -1.91 17.08 -38.59
C SER A 258 -1.63 17.24 -40.07
N THR A 259 -1.67 18.48 -40.54
CA THR A 259 -1.16 18.87 -41.87
C THR A 259 0.05 19.76 -41.69
N LEU A 260 0.98 19.68 -42.64
CA LEU A 260 2.13 20.58 -42.67
C LEU A 260 1.67 21.94 -43.21
N ASP A 261 1.81 22.99 -42.40
CA ASP A 261 1.59 24.35 -42.87
C ASP A 261 2.80 24.79 -43.71
N PRO A 262 2.61 25.07 -45.02
CA PRO A 262 3.71 25.43 -45.92
C PRO A 262 4.37 26.75 -45.56
N SER A 263 3.70 27.62 -44.79
CA SER A 263 4.22 28.94 -44.42
C SER A 263 5.12 28.93 -43.18
N THR A 264 4.79 28.07 -42.20
CA THR A 264 5.53 27.97 -40.93
C THR A 264 6.42 26.74 -40.85
N HIS A 265 6.30 25.82 -41.81
CA HIS A 265 6.86 24.46 -41.75
C HIS A 265 6.47 23.70 -40.46
N GLY A 266 5.40 24.14 -39.79
CA GLY A 266 4.89 23.56 -38.56
C GLY A 266 3.77 22.55 -38.82
N PHE A 267 3.60 21.58 -37.92
CA PHE A 267 2.45 20.68 -37.95
C PHE A 267 1.25 21.36 -37.26
N VAL A 268 0.17 21.57 -38.02
CA VAL A 268 -1.09 22.10 -37.49
C VAL A 268 -2.04 20.92 -37.23
N PRO A 269 -2.53 20.72 -35.99
CA PRO A 269 -3.43 19.62 -35.67
C PRO A 269 -4.84 19.86 -36.24
N ASN A 270 -5.32 18.91 -37.04
CA ASN A 270 -6.64 18.93 -37.67
C ASN A 270 -7.67 18.11 -36.88
N ALA A 271 -7.24 17.01 -36.27
CA ALA A 271 -8.10 16.18 -35.43
C ALA A 271 -7.30 15.53 -34.30
N THR A 272 -7.93 15.34 -33.15
CA THR A 272 -7.33 14.65 -32.01
C THR A 272 -8.30 13.64 -31.42
N PHE A 273 -7.80 12.48 -31.02
CA PHE A 273 -8.59 11.44 -30.38
C PHE A 273 -7.85 10.88 -29.16
N PRO A 274 -8.23 11.28 -27.92
CA PRO A 274 -7.64 10.76 -26.70
C PRO A 274 -8.34 9.48 -26.24
N LEU A 275 -7.57 8.45 -25.89
CA LEU A 275 -8.04 7.20 -25.33
C LEU A 275 -7.34 6.91 -23.99
N PRO A 276 -8.09 6.76 -22.88
CA PRO A 276 -7.50 6.49 -21.58
C PRO A 276 -6.92 5.08 -21.49
N LEU A 277 -5.79 4.97 -20.81
CA LEU A 277 -5.07 3.72 -20.57
C LEU A 277 -4.99 3.44 -19.07
N ALA A 278 -5.15 2.17 -18.72
CA ALA A 278 -4.88 1.69 -17.37
C ALA A 278 -3.49 1.05 -17.34
N LEU A 279 -2.62 1.59 -16.49
CA LEU A 279 -1.31 1.03 -16.22
C LEU A 279 -1.29 0.45 -14.80
N THR A 280 -0.57 -0.66 -14.65
CA THR A 280 -0.19 -1.22 -13.34
C THR A 280 1.32 -1.12 -13.18
N THR A 281 1.86 -1.24 -11.96
CA THR A 281 3.31 -1.13 -11.74
C THR A 281 3.90 -2.40 -11.17
N ARG A 282 4.98 -2.88 -11.79
CA ARG A 282 5.90 -3.87 -11.21
C ARG A 282 7.13 -3.12 -10.73
N ARG A 283 7.00 -2.44 -9.60
CA ARG A 283 8.05 -1.53 -9.12
C ARG A 283 9.29 -2.26 -8.59
N LEU A 284 9.11 -3.44 -8.00
CA LEU A 284 10.23 -4.20 -7.45
C LEU A 284 10.91 -5.01 -8.54
N LEU A 285 12.23 -4.87 -8.61
CA LEU A 285 13.08 -5.82 -9.32
C LEU A 285 12.78 -7.23 -8.78
N SER A 286 12.75 -8.23 -9.66
CA SER A 286 12.46 -9.63 -9.29
C SER A 286 13.24 -10.06 -8.04
N ALA A 287 14.55 -9.79 -7.99
CA ALA A 287 15.40 -10.13 -6.85
C ALA A 287 14.94 -9.52 -5.51
N LYS A 288 14.34 -8.32 -5.51
CA LYS A 288 13.80 -7.67 -4.31
C LYS A 288 12.42 -8.21 -3.95
N THR A 289 11.61 -8.59 -4.94
CA THR A 289 10.35 -9.31 -4.73
C THR A 289 10.63 -10.66 -4.07
N ASP A 290 11.55 -11.45 -4.60
CA ASP A 290 11.93 -12.76 -4.07
C ASP A 290 12.46 -12.68 -2.63
N LEU A 291 13.19 -11.60 -2.31
CA LEU A 291 13.66 -11.33 -0.96
C LEU A 291 12.48 -11.03 -0.03
N LEU A 292 11.55 -10.16 -0.45
CA LEU A 292 10.39 -9.77 0.36
C LEU A 292 9.35 -10.88 0.51
N GLU A 293 9.24 -11.79 -0.45
CA GLU A 293 8.43 -13.00 -0.33
C GLU A 293 8.94 -13.92 0.78
N ARG A 294 10.25 -13.92 1.03
CA ARG A 294 10.88 -14.70 2.11
C ARG A 294 10.86 -13.98 3.45
N GLU A 295 10.74 -12.66 3.44
CA GLU A 295 10.71 -11.87 4.67
C GLU A 295 9.33 -11.95 5.35
N THR A 296 9.36 -12.36 6.62
CA THR A 296 8.21 -12.30 7.51
C THR A 296 8.46 -11.28 8.60
N PHE A 297 7.40 -10.60 9.00
CA PHE A 297 7.36 -9.80 10.22
C PHE A 297 6.92 -10.71 11.37
N THR A 298 7.69 -10.70 12.45
CA THR A 298 7.34 -11.45 13.68
C THR A 298 7.22 -10.46 14.83
N LEU A 299 6.08 -10.47 15.51
CA LEU A 299 5.88 -9.78 16.78
C LEU A 299 5.69 -10.81 17.89
N THR A 300 6.40 -10.62 19.00
CA THR A 300 6.22 -11.36 20.23
C THR A 300 5.62 -10.45 21.30
N ALA A 301 4.48 -10.85 21.85
CA ALA A 301 3.84 -10.15 22.97
C ALA A 301 3.80 -11.07 24.19
N ALA A 302 4.45 -10.66 25.28
CA ALA A 302 4.36 -11.35 26.56
C ALA A 302 3.05 -10.95 27.26
N LEU A 303 2.28 -11.94 27.69
CA LEU A 303 1.00 -11.81 28.37
C LEU A 303 1.04 -12.55 29.70
N SER A 304 0.13 -12.18 30.59
CA SER A 304 -0.05 -12.86 31.87
C SER A 304 -1.52 -12.90 32.24
N ILE A 305 -2.03 -14.08 32.60
CA ILE A 305 -3.40 -14.26 33.08
C ILE A 305 -3.35 -14.70 34.53
N GLN A 306 -3.88 -13.84 35.40
CA GLN A 306 -4.03 -14.11 36.82
C GLN A 306 -5.45 -14.61 37.10
N THR A 307 -5.62 -15.86 37.52
CA THR A 307 -6.95 -16.40 37.87
C THR A 307 -6.90 -17.68 38.72
N ALA A 308 -7.77 -17.76 39.71
CA ALA A 308 -8.04 -18.95 40.52
C ALA A 308 -8.55 -20.15 39.71
N ALA A 309 -8.98 -19.96 38.45
CA ALA A 309 -9.35 -21.05 37.58
C ALA A 309 -8.14 -21.94 37.22
N LEU A 310 -6.91 -21.42 37.30
CA LEU A 310 -5.70 -22.19 36.97
C LEU A 310 -5.46 -23.36 37.95
N THR A 311 -5.86 -23.23 39.22
CA THR A 311 -5.69 -24.28 40.24
C THR A 311 -6.95 -25.11 40.47
N LYS A 312 -8.08 -24.76 39.84
CA LYS A 312 -9.36 -25.44 40.05
C LYS A 312 -9.70 -26.31 38.85
N GLU A 313 -10.04 -27.56 39.12
CA GLU A 313 -10.52 -28.52 38.10
C GLU A 313 -11.93 -28.18 37.58
N ARG A 314 -12.68 -27.34 38.30
CA ARG A 314 -14.02 -26.90 37.91
C ARG A 314 -14.05 -25.46 37.41
N LYS A 315 -15.02 -25.15 36.54
CA LYS A 315 -15.35 -23.77 36.17
C LYS A 315 -15.69 -22.94 37.42
N LEU A 316 -15.13 -21.74 37.47
CA LEU A 316 -15.47 -20.74 38.50
C LEU A 316 -16.94 -20.32 38.37
N ARG A 317 -17.63 -20.15 39.51
CA ARG A 317 -18.95 -19.50 39.54
C ARG A 317 -18.79 -18.00 39.33
N PHE A 318 -19.83 -17.32 38.86
CA PHE A 318 -19.81 -15.87 38.59
C PHE A 318 -19.30 -15.02 39.78
N ARG A 319 -19.77 -15.31 40.99
CA ARG A 319 -19.27 -14.64 42.22
C ARG A 319 -17.76 -14.86 42.43
N GLU A 320 -17.28 -16.07 42.16
CA GLU A 320 -15.84 -16.37 42.27
C GLU A 320 -15.05 -15.62 41.20
N GLN A 321 -15.54 -15.56 39.96
CA GLN A 321 -14.91 -14.79 38.86
C GLN A 321 -14.81 -13.30 39.18
N LEU A 322 -15.84 -12.71 39.79
CA LEU A 322 -15.81 -11.31 40.23
C LEU A 322 -14.76 -11.08 41.32
N CYS A 323 -14.74 -11.93 42.36
CA CYS A 323 -13.74 -11.81 43.43
C CYS A 323 -12.32 -12.11 42.96
N ASP A 324 -12.16 -12.96 41.95
CA ASP A 324 -10.89 -13.37 41.37
C ASP A 324 -10.08 -12.19 40.81
N ALA A 325 -10.77 -11.20 40.23
CA ALA A 325 -10.14 -9.98 39.72
C ALA A 325 -9.50 -9.11 40.80
N PHE A 326 -9.94 -9.23 42.06
CA PHE A 326 -9.46 -8.43 43.19
C PHE A 326 -8.54 -9.20 44.14
N ASN A 327 -8.36 -10.50 43.91
CA ASN A 327 -7.59 -11.34 44.80
C ASN A 327 -6.14 -11.46 44.31
N THR A 328 -5.23 -10.75 44.98
CA THR A 328 -3.80 -10.73 44.68
C THR A 328 -3.09 -12.06 44.94
N SER A 329 -3.70 -12.98 45.70
CA SER A 329 -3.16 -14.31 45.98
C SER A 329 -3.45 -15.34 44.87
N THR A 330 -4.16 -14.94 43.81
CA THR A 330 -4.52 -15.84 42.73
C THR A 330 -3.31 -16.17 41.86
N PRO A 331 -3.18 -17.43 41.39
CA PRO A 331 -2.06 -17.85 40.57
C PRO A 331 -2.06 -17.12 39.22
N THR A 332 -0.86 -16.93 38.67
CA THR A 332 -0.66 -16.22 37.39
C THR A 332 0.08 -17.12 36.41
N PHE A 333 -0.44 -17.24 35.20
CA PHE A 333 0.19 -17.93 34.08
C PHE A 333 0.78 -16.91 33.10
N TYR A 334 2.08 -17.03 32.80
CA TYR A 334 2.77 -16.16 31.84
C TYR A 334 3.02 -16.93 30.54
N PHE A 335 2.71 -16.30 29.42
CA PHE A 335 2.87 -16.89 28.09
C PHE A 335 3.14 -15.79 27.07
N SER A 336 3.75 -16.13 25.94
CA SER A 336 3.95 -15.19 24.84
C SER A 336 3.18 -15.61 23.61
N VAL A 337 2.58 -14.65 22.93
CA VAL A 337 1.96 -14.84 21.63
C VAL A 337 2.91 -14.30 20.57
N ASN A 338 3.34 -15.19 19.67
CA ASN A 338 4.17 -14.86 18.52
C ASN A 338 3.30 -14.83 17.28
N VAL A 339 3.20 -13.68 16.63
CA VAL A 339 2.47 -13.56 15.37
C VAL A 339 3.44 -13.27 14.23
N THR A 340 3.36 -14.10 13.20
CA THR A 340 4.15 -14.06 11.99
C THR A 340 3.25 -13.66 10.82
N ALA A 341 3.61 -12.61 10.10
CA ALA A 341 2.85 -12.09 8.96
C ALA A 341 3.79 -11.79 7.77
N PRO A 342 3.30 -11.92 6.52
CA PRO A 342 4.09 -11.55 5.35
C PRO A 342 4.26 -10.04 5.24
N LYS A 343 5.36 -9.60 4.66
CA LYS A 343 5.59 -8.18 4.30
C LYS A 343 5.12 -7.82 2.90
N LEU A 344 4.91 -8.83 2.05
CA LEU A 344 4.48 -8.68 0.67
C LEU A 344 3.08 -9.27 0.47
N GLY A 345 2.27 -8.61 -0.34
CA GLY A 345 0.96 -9.11 -0.77
C GLY A 345 0.72 -8.86 -2.25
N THR A 346 -0.08 -9.72 -2.87
CA THR A 346 -0.53 -9.56 -4.25
C THR A 346 -2.05 -9.35 -4.28
N PRO A 347 -2.58 -8.36 -5.01
CA PRO A 347 -4.03 -8.18 -5.14
C PRO A 347 -4.71 -9.48 -5.56
N GLY A 348 -5.74 -9.90 -4.83
CA GLY A 348 -6.45 -11.16 -5.07
C GLY A 348 -5.83 -12.42 -4.47
N ALA A 349 -4.63 -12.35 -3.89
CA ALA A 349 -3.98 -13.47 -3.23
C ALA A 349 -4.34 -13.55 -1.74
N ASP A 350 -4.12 -14.72 -1.15
CA ASP A 350 -4.35 -14.96 0.27
C ASP A 350 -3.12 -14.64 1.11
N LEU A 351 -3.26 -13.78 2.13
CA LEU A 351 -2.25 -13.57 3.16
C LEU A 351 -2.40 -14.62 4.25
N ARG A 352 -1.30 -15.28 4.61
CA ARG A 352 -1.27 -16.27 5.71
C ARG A 352 -0.58 -15.67 6.93
N VAL A 353 -1.31 -15.58 8.03
CA VAL A 353 -0.80 -15.08 9.32
C VAL A 353 -0.70 -16.27 10.28
N GLY A 354 0.52 -16.57 10.73
CA GLY A 354 0.80 -17.67 11.65
C GLY A 354 0.88 -17.18 13.08
N ILE A 355 0.14 -17.81 13.98
CA ILE A 355 0.10 -17.50 15.41
C ILE A 355 0.65 -18.70 16.18
N ARG A 356 1.61 -18.45 17.06
CA ARG A 356 2.20 -19.43 17.98
C ARG A 356 2.10 -18.90 19.41
N VAL A 357 2.08 -19.81 20.36
CA VAL A 357 2.03 -19.49 21.79
C VAL A 357 3.17 -20.23 22.45
N ASP A 358 3.95 -19.56 23.29
CA ASP A 358 5.00 -20.19 24.10
C ASP A 358 4.73 -19.94 25.58
N VAL A 359 5.11 -20.90 26.43
CA VAL A 359 5.03 -20.74 27.88
C VAL A 359 6.24 -19.94 28.34
N LEU A 360 6.02 -18.86 29.09
CA LEU A 360 7.10 -18.08 29.68
C LEU A 360 7.43 -18.60 31.08
N PRO A 361 8.69 -18.52 31.52
CA PRO A 361 9.04 -18.88 32.88
C PRO A 361 8.35 -17.92 33.87
N PRO A 362 7.96 -18.41 35.07
CA PRO A 362 7.42 -17.54 36.10
C PRO A 362 8.50 -16.56 36.58
N PRO A 363 8.12 -15.43 37.19
CA PRO A 363 9.07 -14.48 37.78
C PRO A 363 10.00 -15.17 38.80
N PRO A 364 11.23 -14.68 38.98
CA PRO A 364 12.18 -15.26 39.93
C PRO A 364 11.57 -15.41 41.34
N GLY A 365 11.73 -16.58 41.95
CA GLY A 365 11.17 -16.90 43.27
C GLY A 365 9.75 -17.49 43.25
N HIS A 366 9.14 -17.63 42.08
CA HIS A 366 7.85 -18.30 41.90
C HIS A 366 7.99 -19.55 41.01
N LEU A 367 7.12 -20.53 41.24
CA LEU A 367 6.99 -21.72 40.41
C LEU A 367 5.53 -21.87 39.96
N TYR A 368 5.31 -22.45 38.78
CA TYR A 368 3.99 -22.87 38.37
C TYR A 368 3.56 -24.07 39.22
N ASN A 369 2.64 -23.84 40.15
CA ASN A 369 2.07 -24.88 41.00
C ASN A 369 0.74 -25.42 40.44
N PHE A 370 0.54 -25.31 39.13
CA PHE A 370 -0.65 -25.73 38.40
C PHE A 370 -0.25 -26.25 37.01
N PRO A 371 -1.03 -27.16 36.39
CA PRO A 371 -0.76 -27.62 35.04
C PRO A 371 -0.89 -26.48 34.04
N VAL A 372 -0.04 -26.47 33.01
CA VAL A 372 -0.13 -25.49 31.92
C VAL A 372 -1.55 -25.54 31.33
N PRO A 373 -2.29 -24.42 31.26
CA PRO A 373 -3.66 -24.41 30.75
C PRO A 373 -3.70 -24.45 29.22
N ASP A 374 -4.83 -24.90 28.67
CA ASP A 374 -5.13 -24.72 27.24
C ASP A 374 -5.28 -23.23 26.90
N VAL A 375 -4.78 -22.83 25.73
CA VAL A 375 -4.91 -21.46 25.19
C VAL A 375 -5.75 -21.52 23.92
N THR A 376 -6.91 -20.86 23.91
CA THR A 376 -7.82 -20.85 22.75
C THR A 376 -7.78 -19.49 22.05
N ILE A 377 -7.74 -19.47 20.72
CA ILE A 377 -7.94 -18.23 19.95
C ILE A 377 -9.44 -17.97 19.84
N ALA A 378 -9.94 -16.98 20.58
CA ALA A 378 -11.36 -16.62 20.59
C ALA A 378 -11.77 -15.92 19.29
N SER A 379 -10.95 -14.99 18.81
CA SER A 379 -11.17 -14.31 17.52
C SER A 379 -9.89 -13.67 17.00
N ILE A 380 -9.85 -13.46 15.69
CA ILE A 380 -8.81 -12.74 14.99
C ILE A 380 -9.49 -11.72 14.09
N THR A 381 -9.25 -10.43 14.34
CA THR A 381 -9.74 -9.35 13.48
C THR A 381 -8.60 -8.85 12.63
N PHE A 382 -8.80 -8.80 11.32
CA PHE A 382 -7.87 -8.27 10.32
C PHE A 382 -8.41 -6.97 9.76
N ARG A 383 -7.53 -5.98 9.64
CA ARG A 383 -7.82 -4.70 9.00
C ARG A 383 -6.67 -4.30 8.10
N ILE A 384 -6.96 -4.14 6.81
CA ILE A 384 -5.99 -3.62 5.84
C ILE A 384 -6.31 -2.15 5.63
N ARG A 385 -5.40 -1.28 6.06
CA ARG A 385 -5.50 0.17 5.86
C ARG A 385 -4.56 0.60 4.76
N SER A 386 -5.06 1.35 3.79
CA SER A 386 -4.21 2.07 2.85
C SER A 386 -3.92 3.48 3.36
N TYR A 387 -2.73 3.95 3.04
CA TYR A 387 -2.23 5.27 3.36
C TYR A 387 -1.82 5.90 2.05
N THR A 388 -2.48 7.00 1.68
CA THR A 388 -2.17 7.75 0.46
C THR A 388 -1.67 9.12 0.86
N GLY A 389 -0.39 9.39 0.65
CA GLY A 389 0.15 10.72 0.86
C GLY A 389 0.04 11.55 -0.40
N VAL A 390 -0.40 12.79 -0.22
CA VAL A 390 -0.54 13.78 -1.28
C VAL A 390 0.33 14.97 -0.93
N ARG A 391 0.95 15.55 -1.94
CA ARG A 391 1.78 16.74 -1.82
C ARG A 391 1.40 17.72 -2.90
N VAL A 392 1.34 19.00 -2.54
CA VAL A 392 1.09 20.11 -3.47
C VAL A 392 2.04 21.24 -3.14
N LEU A 393 2.31 22.09 -4.13
CA LEU A 393 3.02 23.34 -3.93
C LEU A 393 2.02 24.45 -3.68
N VAL A 394 2.27 25.25 -2.65
CA VAL A 394 1.42 26.37 -2.21
C VAL A 394 2.27 27.64 -2.20
N PRO A 395 1.75 28.79 -2.65
CA PRO A 395 2.44 30.07 -2.49
C PRO A 395 2.84 30.33 -1.03
N SER A 396 4.09 30.69 -0.76
CA SER A 396 4.54 31.06 0.58
C SER A 396 3.84 32.35 1.01
N PRO A 397 3.24 32.38 2.22
CA PRO A 397 2.63 33.61 2.75
C PRO A 397 3.67 34.73 2.98
N ALA A 398 4.97 34.40 3.06
CA ALA A 398 6.05 35.37 3.26
C ALA A 398 6.52 36.08 1.98
N SER A 399 6.05 35.67 0.79
CA SER A 399 6.50 36.21 -0.50
C SER A 399 5.71 37.43 -1.00
N ALA A 400 4.74 37.92 -0.23
CA ALA A 400 3.90 39.06 -0.62
C ALA A 400 4.59 40.44 -0.51
N GLN A 401 5.85 40.53 -0.05
CA GLN A 401 6.52 41.81 0.21
C GLN A 401 7.81 42.09 -0.59
N SER A 402 8.23 41.22 -1.51
CA SER A 402 9.42 41.48 -2.33
C SER A 402 9.15 41.16 -3.80
N ALA A 403 9.08 42.19 -4.63
CA ALA A 403 8.65 42.12 -6.03
C ALA A 403 9.68 41.51 -7.00
N ASP A 404 10.84 41.01 -6.55
CA ASP A 404 11.96 40.77 -7.48
C ASP A 404 12.67 39.41 -7.41
N ILE A 405 12.17 38.42 -6.68
CA ILE A 405 12.71 37.05 -6.77
C ILE A 405 11.55 36.06 -6.67
N SER A 406 11.41 35.24 -7.72
CA SER A 406 10.59 34.03 -7.88
C SER A 406 9.63 33.69 -6.71
N PRO A 407 8.31 33.54 -6.93
CA PRO A 407 7.37 33.24 -5.86
C PRO A 407 7.84 32.01 -5.08
N GLY A 408 8.21 32.19 -3.81
CA GLY A 408 8.66 31.10 -2.96
C GLY A 408 7.52 30.10 -2.79
N LEU A 409 7.57 28.96 -3.48
CA LEU A 409 6.58 27.89 -3.32
C LEU A 409 6.98 27.03 -2.13
N VAL A 410 6.06 26.82 -1.19
CA VAL A 410 6.22 25.88 -0.07
C VAL A 410 5.46 24.61 -0.38
N SER A 411 6.13 23.49 -0.16
CA SER A 411 5.52 22.17 -0.28
C SER A 411 4.65 21.86 0.94
N LYS A 412 3.33 21.70 0.73
CA LYS A 412 2.41 21.14 1.71
C LYS A 412 2.18 19.65 1.42
N LYS A 413 2.16 18.81 2.45
CA LYS A 413 1.85 17.39 2.32
C LYS A 413 0.87 16.94 3.40
N GLU A 414 0.04 15.97 3.07
CA GLU A 414 -0.92 15.33 3.98
C GLU A 414 -1.04 13.85 3.64
N THR A 415 -1.40 13.02 4.63
CA THR A 415 -1.61 11.58 4.43
C THR A 415 -3.04 11.19 4.77
N PHE A 416 -3.72 10.57 3.82
CA PHE A 416 -5.11 10.15 3.92
C PHE A 416 -5.16 8.64 4.18
N LYS A 417 -5.97 8.24 5.16
CA LYS A 417 -6.14 6.84 5.55
C LYS A 417 -7.45 6.29 4.94
N SER A 418 -7.46 5.02 4.55
CA SER A 418 -8.65 4.32 4.06
C SER A 418 -8.64 2.87 4.53
N THR A 419 -9.79 2.32 4.90
CA THR A 419 -9.89 0.88 5.20
C THR A 419 -10.31 0.15 3.93
N GLU A 420 -9.43 -0.72 3.45
CA GLU A 420 -9.65 -1.50 2.23
C GLU A 420 -10.31 -2.86 2.52
N LEU A 421 -9.98 -3.43 3.69
CA LEU A 421 -10.54 -4.68 4.17
C LEU A 421 -10.69 -4.63 5.68
N HIS A 422 -11.82 -5.14 6.17
CA HIS A 422 -12.03 -5.43 7.58
C HIS A 422 -12.74 -6.79 7.65
N GLN A 423 -12.10 -7.76 8.29
CA GLN A 423 -12.61 -9.12 8.43
C GLN A 423 -12.34 -9.65 9.84
N THR A 424 -13.36 -10.17 10.50
CA THR A 424 -13.20 -10.94 11.74
C THR A 424 -13.36 -12.41 11.46
N GLN A 425 -12.45 -13.22 11.98
CA GLN A 425 -12.45 -14.67 11.89
C GLN A 425 -12.50 -15.25 13.30
N THR A 426 -13.40 -16.21 13.52
CA THR A 426 -13.45 -17.02 14.72
C THR A 426 -12.97 -18.42 14.35
N PRO A 427 -11.67 -18.73 14.51
CA PRO A 427 -11.15 -20.02 14.10
C PRO A 427 -11.75 -21.13 14.98
N ASN A 428 -12.68 -21.90 14.41
CA ASN A 428 -13.30 -23.03 15.10
C ASN A 428 -12.21 -24.05 15.47
N ASN A 429 -12.07 -24.37 16.76
CA ASN A 429 -11.10 -25.32 17.33
C ASN A 429 -9.62 -24.89 17.33
N ALA A 430 -9.29 -23.60 17.22
CA ALA A 430 -7.91 -23.14 17.42
C ALA A 430 -7.54 -23.10 18.91
N THR A 431 -7.32 -24.27 19.50
CA THR A 431 -6.86 -24.43 20.89
C THR A 431 -5.46 -25.04 20.90
N PHE A 432 -4.51 -24.30 21.47
CA PHE A 432 -3.18 -24.79 21.81
C PHE A 432 -3.27 -25.62 23.08
N ARG A 433 -2.92 -26.91 22.97
CA ARG A 433 -2.96 -27.87 24.07
C ARG A 433 -1.54 -28.21 24.51
N PRO A 434 -1.21 -28.16 25.79
CA PRO A 434 0.16 -28.37 26.22
C PRO A 434 0.63 -29.81 25.92
N GLN A 435 1.81 -29.95 25.34
CA GLN A 435 2.53 -31.20 25.15
C GLN A 435 3.89 -31.08 25.84
N ASN A 436 4.24 -32.03 26.72
CA ASN A 436 5.50 -32.02 27.47
C ASN A 436 5.78 -30.70 28.22
N GLY A 437 4.74 -30.01 28.69
CA GLY A 437 4.86 -28.75 29.45
C GLY A 437 4.96 -27.48 28.61
N GLY A 438 4.84 -27.56 27.28
CA GLY A 438 4.83 -26.40 26.37
C GLY A 438 3.80 -26.55 25.24
N PHE A 439 3.80 -25.64 24.27
CA PHE A 439 2.92 -25.71 23.09
C PHE A 439 3.72 -25.97 21.80
N ASP A 440 4.87 -26.60 21.93
CA ASP A 440 5.84 -26.76 20.85
C ASP A 440 5.21 -27.40 19.60
N GLY A 441 5.54 -26.85 18.44
CA GLY A 441 5.06 -27.34 17.13
C GLY A 441 3.63 -26.94 16.75
N GLN A 442 2.85 -26.35 17.66
CA GLN A 442 1.48 -25.92 17.36
C GLN A 442 1.45 -24.53 16.74
N VAL A 443 0.69 -24.39 15.64
CA VAL A 443 0.54 -23.13 14.90
C VAL A 443 -0.91 -22.98 14.47
N CYS A 444 -1.52 -21.85 14.80
CA CYS A 444 -2.79 -21.44 14.20
C CYS A 444 -2.49 -20.58 12.97
N VAL A 445 -2.94 -21.00 11.78
CA VAL A 445 -2.77 -20.22 10.54
C VAL A 445 -4.11 -19.63 10.15
N ALA A 446 -4.19 -18.30 10.16
CA ALA A 446 -5.34 -17.56 9.68
C ALA A 446 -5.05 -17.02 8.27
N THR A 447 -6.05 -17.10 7.39
CA THR A 447 -5.89 -16.76 5.97
C THR A 447 -6.84 -15.64 5.59
N VAL A 448 -6.31 -14.57 5.00
CA VAL A 448 -7.06 -13.35 4.66
C VAL A 448 -6.96 -13.08 3.15
N PRO A 449 -8.07 -13.12 2.40
CA PRO A 449 -8.06 -12.85 0.96
C PRO A 449 -7.89 -11.35 0.70
N LEU A 450 -6.87 -10.97 -0.08
CA LEU A 450 -6.69 -9.58 -0.52
C LEU A 450 -7.71 -9.21 -1.59
N PRO A 451 -8.30 -7.99 -1.52
CA PRO A 451 -9.13 -7.49 -2.61
C PRO A 451 -8.35 -7.44 -3.94
N ARG A 452 -9.02 -7.81 -5.03
CA ARG A 452 -8.41 -7.87 -6.38
C ARG A 452 -8.19 -6.50 -7.00
N ASP A 453 -8.91 -5.49 -6.52
CA ASP A 453 -8.88 -4.10 -6.96
C ASP A 453 -7.92 -3.22 -6.16
N LEU A 454 -7.14 -3.82 -5.24
CA LEU A 454 -6.08 -3.11 -4.53
C LEU A 454 -5.08 -2.53 -5.53
N THR A 455 -4.83 -1.23 -5.42
CA THR A 455 -3.80 -0.56 -6.21
C THR A 455 -2.41 -0.94 -5.67
N PRO A 456 -1.44 -1.31 -6.51
CA PRO A 456 -0.08 -1.58 -6.03
C PRO A 456 0.54 -0.40 -5.28
N SER A 457 1.44 -0.68 -4.33
CA SER A 457 2.20 0.34 -3.61
C SER A 457 3.08 1.13 -4.58
N PHE A 458 3.13 2.46 -4.44
CA PHE A 458 3.94 3.31 -5.31
C PHE A 458 4.36 4.63 -4.64
N LYS A 459 5.29 5.33 -5.28
CA LYS A 459 5.70 6.69 -4.96
C LYS A 459 5.92 7.47 -6.24
N THR A 460 5.59 8.75 -6.21
CA THR A 460 5.88 9.75 -7.23
C THR A 460 6.31 11.05 -6.53
N PHE A 461 6.51 12.09 -7.32
CA PHE A 461 6.80 13.44 -6.85
C PHE A 461 5.75 14.01 -5.88
N ASN A 462 4.46 13.78 -6.19
CA ASN A 462 3.35 14.46 -5.54
C ASN A 462 2.31 13.52 -4.94
N ALA A 463 2.47 12.20 -5.10
CA ALA A 463 1.62 11.18 -4.50
C ALA A 463 2.40 9.92 -4.12
N TRP A 464 2.00 9.24 -3.05
CA TRP A 464 2.46 7.88 -2.73
C TRP A 464 1.32 7.08 -2.12
N ARG A 465 1.41 5.74 -2.20
CA ARG A 465 0.51 4.83 -1.49
C ARG A 465 1.24 3.63 -0.93
N GLY A 466 0.90 3.29 0.32
CA GLY A 466 1.34 2.08 1.02
C GLY A 466 0.22 1.49 1.87
N TYR A 467 0.45 0.32 2.45
CA TYR A 467 -0.55 -0.40 3.23
C TYR A 467 0.00 -0.83 4.58
N ARG A 468 -0.90 -0.96 5.56
CA ARG A 468 -0.64 -1.66 6.82
C ARG A 468 -1.66 -2.77 7.01
N LEU A 469 -1.17 -3.94 7.36
CA LEU A 469 -1.96 -5.04 7.88
C LEU A 469 -1.99 -4.90 9.40
N GLN A 470 -3.16 -4.57 9.93
CA GLN A 470 -3.44 -4.56 11.35
C GLN A 470 -4.19 -5.84 11.71
N TYR A 471 -3.84 -6.45 12.82
CA TYR A 471 -4.59 -7.57 13.35
C TYR A 471 -4.67 -7.54 14.86
N THR A 472 -5.82 -7.97 15.34
CA THR A 472 -6.14 -8.10 16.76
C THR A 472 -6.44 -9.56 17.03
N VAL A 473 -5.60 -10.19 17.85
CA VAL A 473 -5.77 -11.58 18.27
C VAL A 473 -6.32 -11.57 19.69
N ARG A 474 -7.52 -12.13 19.88
CA ARG A 474 -8.08 -12.37 21.22
C ARG A 474 -7.82 -13.81 21.61
N VAL A 475 -7.10 -13.97 22.71
CA VAL A 475 -6.75 -15.27 23.29
C VAL A 475 -7.55 -15.48 24.57
N GLN A 476 -7.98 -16.70 24.81
CA GLN A 476 -8.72 -17.10 25.99
C GLN A 476 -7.95 -18.20 26.73
N VAL A 477 -7.68 -18.00 28.02
CA VAL A 477 -7.00 -18.95 28.89
C VAL A 477 -7.75 -19.04 30.21
N ALA A 478 -8.10 -20.27 30.62
CA ALA A 478 -8.82 -20.52 31.87
C ALA A 478 -10.08 -19.64 32.06
N GLY A 479 -10.75 -19.29 30.96
CA GLY A 479 -11.97 -18.46 30.96
C GLY A 479 -11.74 -16.94 31.03
N LYS A 480 -10.50 -16.46 31.07
CA LYS A 480 -10.16 -15.04 30.90
C LYS A 480 -9.66 -14.77 29.49
N GLU A 481 -9.92 -13.57 29.00
CA GLU A 481 -9.52 -13.13 27.66
C GLU A 481 -8.44 -12.06 27.75
N GLU A 482 -7.47 -12.14 26.85
CA GLU A 482 -6.43 -11.13 26.64
C GLU A 482 -6.37 -10.79 25.14
N GLU A 483 -5.92 -9.58 24.84
CA GLU A 483 -5.88 -9.06 23.47
C GLU A 483 -4.47 -8.65 23.06
N VAL A 484 -4.04 -9.13 21.89
CA VAL A 484 -2.78 -8.72 21.25
C VAL A 484 -3.10 -7.93 20.00
N LYS A 485 -2.69 -6.66 19.97
CA LYS A 485 -2.78 -5.80 18.80
C LYS A 485 -1.44 -5.74 18.09
N VAL A 486 -1.45 -5.94 16.78
CA VAL A 486 -0.26 -5.90 15.96
C VAL A 486 -0.54 -5.12 14.69
N ALA A 487 0.46 -4.39 14.23
CA ALA A 487 0.46 -3.75 12.93
C ALA A 487 1.78 -4.05 12.22
N ASN A 488 1.69 -4.43 10.96
CA ASN A 488 2.83 -4.61 10.08
C ASN A 488 2.63 -3.79 8.80
N ASP A 489 3.71 -3.24 8.26
CA ASP A 489 3.70 -2.64 6.93
C ASP A 489 3.56 -3.75 5.88
N LEU A 490 2.73 -3.50 4.87
CA LEU A 490 2.42 -4.45 3.80
C LEU A 490 2.67 -3.79 2.45
N ASP A 491 3.55 -4.40 1.67
CA ASP A 491 3.84 -3.96 0.31
C ASP A 491 2.97 -4.73 -0.68
N ILE A 492 2.10 -4.01 -1.39
CA ILE A 492 1.22 -4.61 -2.40
C ILE A 492 1.91 -4.52 -3.77
N VAL A 493 2.16 -5.66 -4.39
CA VAL A 493 2.77 -5.77 -5.73
C VAL A 493 1.90 -6.55 -6.69
N VAL A 494 2.03 -6.25 -7.98
CA VAL A 494 1.38 -6.99 -9.05
C VAL A 494 2.09 -8.34 -9.19
N GLY A 495 1.34 -9.44 -9.11
CA GLY A 495 1.86 -10.78 -9.33
C GLY A 495 2.09 -11.07 -10.81
N GLU A 496 2.88 -12.10 -11.11
CA GLU A 496 3.16 -12.52 -12.49
C GLU A 496 1.90 -12.95 -13.24
N ASP A 497 0.96 -13.59 -12.53
CA ASP A 497 -0.31 -14.14 -13.06
C ASP A 497 -1.53 -13.23 -12.90
N THR A 498 -1.38 -12.02 -12.33
CA THR A 498 -2.50 -11.09 -12.22
C THR A 498 -2.84 -10.46 -13.58
N ARG A 499 -3.60 -11.19 -14.40
CA ARG A 499 -4.41 -10.57 -15.47
C ARG A 499 -5.52 -9.77 -14.82
N ILE A 500 -5.24 -8.52 -14.51
CA ILE A 500 -6.27 -7.58 -14.05
C ILE A 500 -7.10 -7.21 -15.29
N GLU A 501 -8.13 -7.99 -15.58
CA GLU A 501 -9.16 -7.59 -16.53
C GLU A 501 -10.11 -6.64 -15.83
N ARG A 502 -10.34 -5.47 -16.45
CA ARG A 502 -11.33 -4.53 -15.94
C ARG A 502 -12.71 -5.18 -16.07
N LYS A 503 -13.30 -5.63 -14.96
CA LYS A 503 -14.76 -5.82 -14.91
C LYS A 503 -15.39 -4.45 -15.15
N ARG A 504 -16.17 -4.31 -16.23
CA ARG A 504 -17.03 -3.14 -16.47
C ARG A 504 -17.99 -3.02 -15.29
N THR A 505 -17.63 -2.25 -14.28
CA THR A 505 -18.57 -1.83 -13.24
C THR A 505 -19.51 -0.79 -13.87
N GLY A 506 -20.76 -1.22 -14.11
CA GLY A 506 -21.90 -0.33 -14.29
C GLY A 506 -21.94 0.51 -15.57
N HIS A 507 -21.97 -0.12 -16.74
CA HIS A 507 -22.70 0.45 -17.88
C HIS A 507 -23.74 -0.57 -18.33
N THR A 508 -25.02 -0.25 -18.11
CA THR A 508 -26.11 -0.78 -18.92
C THR A 508 -25.72 -0.58 -20.38
N PRO A 509 -25.75 -1.63 -21.23
CA PRO A 509 -25.62 -1.42 -22.66
C PRO A 509 -26.81 -0.57 -23.07
N VAL A 510 -26.55 0.68 -23.47
CA VAL A 510 -27.44 1.31 -24.44
C VAL A 510 -27.47 0.33 -25.61
N LYS A 511 -28.65 -0.23 -25.86
CA LYS A 511 -28.97 -0.94 -27.09
C LYS A 511 -28.63 0.00 -28.23
N ASP A 512 -27.43 -0.13 -28.76
CA ASP A 512 -27.11 0.12 -30.15
C ASP A 512 -26.02 -0.88 -30.52
N GLY A 513 -26.51 -2.02 -30.98
CA GLY A 513 -25.66 -3.08 -31.48
C GLY A 513 -25.02 -2.65 -32.79
N MET A 514 -23.70 -2.52 -32.80
CA MET A 514 -22.93 -2.86 -33.99
C MET A 514 -21.90 -3.90 -33.58
N SER A 515 -22.37 -5.14 -33.68
CA SER A 515 -21.58 -6.34 -33.48
C SER A 515 -20.55 -6.45 -34.60
N ARG A 516 -19.43 -7.10 -34.28
CA ARG A 516 -18.25 -7.50 -35.08
C ARG A 516 -18.48 -7.97 -36.53
N ARG A 517 -19.73 -8.15 -36.96
CA ARG A 517 -20.15 -8.67 -38.26
C ARG A 517 -19.96 -7.69 -39.44
N ILE A 518 -19.85 -6.38 -39.21
CA ILE A 518 -19.68 -5.42 -40.32
C ILE A 518 -18.24 -5.40 -40.84
N ALA A 519 -17.24 -5.58 -39.96
CA ALA A 519 -15.83 -5.66 -40.38
C ALA A 519 -15.54 -6.93 -41.22
N GLU A 520 -16.20 -8.05 -40.91
CA GLU A 520 -16.11 -9.28 -41.71
C GLU A 520 -16.94 -9.20 -43.00
N ALA A 521 -18.06 -8.47 -43.02
CA ALA A 521 -18.89 -8.28 -44.22
C ALA A 521 -18.20 -7.42 -45.29
N VAL A 522 -17.40 -6.41 -44.88
CA VAL A 522 -16.62 -5.58 -45.83
C VAL A 522 -15.45 -6.36 -46.43
N LEU A 523 -14.85 -7.30 -45.68
CA LEU A 523 -13.74 -8.14 -46.17
C LEU A 523 -14.20 -9.37 -46.99
N SER A 524 -15.47 -9.78 -46.87
CA SER A 524 -16.04 -10.90 -47.64
C SER A 524 -16.81 -10.46 -48.90
N GLY A 525 -17.12 -9.17 -49.04
CA GLY A 525 -17.83 -8.59 -50.20
C GLY A 525 -17.04 -8.60 -51.52
N ASP A 526 -15.71 -8.72 -51.48
CA ASP A 526 -14.87 -8.67 -52.69
C ASP A 526 -14.69 -10.02 -53.41
N ARG A 527 -15.23 -11.12 -52.86
CA ARG A 527 -15.17 -12.45 -53.50
C ARG A 527 -16.42 -12.85 -54.28
N ALA A 528 -17.51 -12.07 -54.23
CA ALA A 528 -18.80 -12.44 -54.83
C ALA A 528 -19.12 -11.75 -56.18
N ARG A 529 -18.20 -10.97 -56.77
CA ARG A 529 -18.41 -10.25 -58.05
C ARG A 529 -17.61 -10.76 -59.26
N ARG A 530 -17.17 -12.03 -59.26
CA ARG A 530 -16.44 -12.62 -60.41
C ARG A 530 -17.05 -13.87 -61.05
N THR A 531 -18.33 -14.16 -60.82
CA THR A 531 -19.02 -15.27 -61.50
C THR A 531 -20.42 -14.88 -61.96
N SER A 532 -20.53 -13.94 -62.90
CA SER A 532 -21.67 -13.84 -63.83
C SER A 532 -21.39 -12.83 -64.94
N ALA A 533 -20.63 -13.24 -65.96
CA ALA A 533 -20.74 -12.74 -67.32
C ALA A 533 -20.10 -13.78 -68.24
N THR A 534 -20.88 -14.23 -69.22
CA THR A 534 -20.49 -14.95 -70.43
C THR A 534 -19.20 -14.45 -71.06
#